data_AF-A0A848VJU3-F1
#
_entry.id   AF-A0A848VJU3-F1
#
_cell.length_a   1.000
_cell.length_b   1.000
_cell.length_c   1.000
_cell.angle_alpha   90.00
_cell.angle_beta   90.00
_cell.angle_gamma   90.00
#
_symmetry.space_group_name_H-M   'P 1'
#
loop_
_entity.id
_entity.type
_entity.pdbx_description
1 polymer ?
#
loop_
_entity_poly.entity_id
_entity_poly.type
_entity_poly.pdbx_seq_one_letter_code
_entity_poly.pdbx_strand_id
1 'polypeptide(L)'
;MRVRALVVCLLGLMAVEEAASQDLAERFRNARLRRIAVEMANRTGVRLTPRPLAHLATRSDTLAAWMNSRRPDFGIPEVIEEPPPPEFTISGVRVYRRLERPVFQNRYGDTRWAFMQGRRLAEIDTTLTTDIRARLQAHYGAPTYTVAEMDSLERHLAEDIIQFEYWMVVNDSIPIMVIDVDGPLSRGVVVATDSRYRDQLDGVRYALLSPLFAEERRAPYIDYFYLPAISAWYVSGFDGATFFHQRIARPNLMLGRPVMGAYVSPSEDR
;
A
#
# COMPACT_ATOMS: atom_id res chain seq x y z
N MET A 1 -37.92 -22.06 41.64
CA MET A 1 -36.53 -21.76 41.22
C MET A 1 -36.47 -21.76 39.70
N ARG A 2 -36.06 -20.64 39.10
CA ARG A 2 -35.90 -20.47 37.64
C ARG A 2 -34.47 -20.84 37.25
N VAL A 3 -34.30 -21.68 36.23
CA VAL A 3 -33.02 -21.81 35.52
C VAL A 3 -33.30 -21.53 34.04
N ARG A 4 -32.78 -20.42 33.53
CA ARG A 4 -32.82 -20.03 32.13
C ARG A 4 -31.70 -20.77 31.39
N ALA A 5 -32.05 -21.55 30.38
CA ALA A 5 -31.09 -21.99 29.38
C ALA A 5 -30.85 -20.82 28.41
N LEU A 6 -29.66 -20.23 28.50
CA LEU A 6 -29.14 -19.29 27.52
C LEU A 6 -28.31 -20.11 26.53
N VAL A 7 -28.85 -20.40 25.35
CA VAL A 7 -28.06 -21.01 24.28
C VAL A 7 -27.32 -19.89 23.54
N VAL A 8 -26.01 -20.09 23.50
CA VAL A 8 -24.96 -19.25 22.94
C VAL A 8 -25.17 -19.09 21.43
N CYS A 9 -25.35 -17.85 20.97
CA CYS A 9 -25.12 -17.45 19.59
C CYS A 9 -24.08 -16.32 19.60
N LEU A 10 -22.80 -16.67 19.60
CA LEU A 10 -21.71 -15.72 19.40
C LEU A 10 -20.49 -16.54 18.98
N LEU A 11 -20.18 -16.51 17.68
CA LEU A 11 -18.87 -16.71 17.03
C LEU A 11 -19.14 -16.98 15.55
N GLY A 12 -19.01 -15.95 14.71
CA GLY A 12 -19.18 -16.11 13.26
C GLY A 12 -18.95 -14.86 12.42
N LEU A 13 -19.04 -13.66 13.00
CA LEU A 13 -19.01 -12.41 12.22
C LEU A 13 -17.62 -11.77 12.02
N MET A 14 -16.56 -12.23 12.68
CA MET A 14 -15.23 -11.61 12.56
C MET A 14 -14.35 -12.19 11.45
N ALA A 15 -14.64 -13.41 10.97
CA ALA A 15 -13.75 -14.13 10.05
C ALA A 15 -13.94 -13.78 8.56
N VAL A 16 -15.06 -13.15 8.19
CA VAL A 16 -15.44 -12.96 6.78
C VAL A 16 -14.68 -11.79 6.14
N GLU A 17 -14.35 -10.73 6.90
CA GLU A 17 -13.73 -9.52 6.35
C GLU A 17 -12.20 -9.56 6.39
N GLU A 18 -11.59 -10.15 7.43
CA GLU A 18 -10.13 -10.43 7.43
C GLU A 18 -9.80 -11.24 6.18
N ALA A 19 -10.61 -12.25 5.86
CA ALA A 19 -10.50 -13.03 4.64
C ALA A 19 -10.69 -12.20 3.35
N ALA A 20 -11.56 -11.18 3.35
CA ALA A 20 -11.80 -10.34 2.17
C ALA A 20 -10.67 -9.33 1.91
N SER A 21 -10.13 -8.71 2.96
CA SER A 21 -8.95 -7.83 2.86
C SER A 21 -7.68 -8.63 2.52
N GLN A 22 -7.56 -9.86 3.02
CA GLN A 22 -6.46 -10.78 2.71
C GLN A 22 -6.51 -11.27 1.26
N ASP A 23 -7.67 -11.75 0.78
CA ASP A 23 -7.87 -12.07 -0.65
C ASP A 23 -7.52 -10.88 -1.54
N LEU A 24 -7.92 -9.68 -1.13
CA LEU A 24 -7.60 -8.45 -1.84
C LEU A 24 -6.08 -8.18 -1.90
N ALA A 25 -5.38 -8.35 -0.78
CA ALA A 25 -3.93 -8.17 -0.68
C ALA A 25 -3.17 -9.18 -1.55
N GLU A 26 -3.55 -10.46 -1.49
CA GLU A 26 -2.94 -11.53 -2.29
C GLU A 26 -3.15 -11.26 -3.79
N ARG A 27 -4.40 -10.95 -4.20
CA ARG A 27 -4.73 -10.61 -5.58
C ARG A 27 -3.95 -9.40 -6.07
N PHE A 28 -3.74 -8.39 -5.24
CA PHE A 28 -2.93 -7.23 -5.59
C PHE A 28 -1.46 -7.59 -5.82
N ARG A 29 -0.84 -8.35 -4.90
CA ARG A 29 0.55 -8.81 -5.03
C ARG A 29 0.75 -9.63 -6.30
N ASN A 30 -0.14 -10.59 -6.53
CA ASN A 30 -0.14 -11.42 -7.74
C ASN A 30 -0.25 -10.58 -9.02
N ALA A 31 -1.13 -9.58 -9.03
CA ALA A 31 -1.24 -8.65 -10.16
C ALA A 31 0.05 -7.82 -10.34
N ARG A 32 0.70 -7.40 -9.23
CA ARG A 32 1.89 -6.52 -9.25
C ARG A 32 3.09 -7.29 -9.80
N LEU A 33 3.28 -8.51 -9.32
CA LEU A 33 4.29 -9.44 -9.82
C LEU A 33 4.10 -9.72 -11.31
N ARG A 34 2.86 -9.98 -11.76
CA ARG A 34 2.56 -10.16 -13.20
C ARG A 34 2.92 -8.91 -14.01
N ARG A 35 2.59 -7.71 -13.55
CA ARG A 35 2.94 -6.46 -14.24
C ARG A 35 4.45 -6.26 -14.32
N ILE A 36 5.17 -6.44 -13.22
CA ILE A 36 6.63 -6.36 -13.19
C ILE A 36 7.23 -7.39 -14.15
N ALA A 37 6.72 -8.62 -14.16
CA ALA A 37 7.17 -9.67 -15.06
C ALA A 37 6.92 -9.31 -16.55
N VAL A 38 5.75 -8.75 -16.88
CA VAL A 38 5.46 -8.24 -18.24
C VAL A 38 6.38 -7.09 -18.61
N GLU A 39 6.60 -6.14 -17.71
CA GLU A 39 7.49 -5.01 -17.95
C GLU A 39 8.95 -5.45 -18.10
N MET A 40 9.42 -6.38 -17.27
CA MET A 40 10.74 -7.01 -17.41
C MET A 40 10.85 -7.81 -18.70
N ALA A 41 9.82 -8.57 -19.08
CA ALA A 41 9.78 -9.31 -20.35
C ALA A 41 9.80 -8.37 -21.55
N ASN A 42 9.09 -7.25 -21.50
CA ASN A 42 9.13 -6.21 -22.53
C ASN A 42 10.49 -5.49 -22.57
N ARG A 43 11.14 -5.31 -21.41
CA ARG A 43 12.50 -4.74 -21.31
C ARG A 43 13.61 -5.70 -21.76
N THR A 44 13.42 -7.02 -21.60
CA THR A 44 14.43 -8.05 -21.91
C THR A 44 14.13 -8.88 -23.15
N GLY A 45 12.98 -8.67 -23.81
CA GLY A 45 12.44 -9.56 -24.83
C GLY A 45 12.01 -8.86 -26.13
N VAL A 46 12.98 -8.42 -26.93
CA VAL A 46 12.91 -8.48 -28.41
C VAL A 46 14.32 -8.82 -28.94
N ARG A 47 14.54 -10.05 -29.40
CA ARG A 47 15.75 -10.44 -30.15
C ARG A 47 15.53 -10.15 -31.63
N LEU A 48 16.28 -9.21 -32.21
CA LEU A 48 16.43 -9.04 -33.67
C LEU A 48 17.66 -9.80 -34.18
N THR A 49 17.58 -10.37 -35.38
CA THR A 49 18.66 -11.11 -36.03
C THR A 49 19.83 -10.18 -36.43
N PRO A 50 21.09 -10.54 -36.12
CA PRO A 50 22.24 -9.66 -36.34
C PRO A 50 22.67 -9.59 -37.82
N ARG A 51 22.99 -8.37 -38.30
CA ARG A 51 23.77 -8.16 -39.53
C ARG A 51 25.20 -7.71 -39.16
N PRO A 52 26.23 -8.09 -39.94
CA PRO A 52 27.61 -7.82 -39.58
C PRO A 52 27.99 -6.36 -39.88
N LEU A 53 28.72 -5.73 -38.95
CA LEU A 53 29.21 -4.35 -39.05
C LEU A 53 30.62 -4.31 -39.68
N ALA A 54 30.83 -3.40 -40.62
CA ALA A 54 32.18 -3.03 -41.08
C ALA A 54 32.71 -1.87 -40.21
N HIS A 55 33.90 -2.06 -39.61
CA HIS A 55 34.52 -1.11 -38.70
C HIS A 55 35.79 -0.51 -39.33
N LEU A 56 35.95 0.81 -39.30
CA LEU A 56 37.22 1.50 -39.53
C LEU A 56 37.61 2.23 -38.24
N ALA A 57 38.84 2.00 -37.78
CA ALA A 57 39.22 2.20 -36.37
C ALA A 57 40.11 3.42 -36.11
N THR A 58 39.93 4.05 -34.94
CA THR A 58 41.03 4.69 -34.20
C THR A 58 40.89 4.53 -32.67
N ARG A 59 42.04 4.58 -31.96
CA ARG A 59 42.24 4.06 -30.59
C ARG A 59 41.56 4.84 -29.47
N SER A 60 41.15 6.08 -29.68
CA SER A 60 40.60 6.96 -28.63
C SER A 60 39.07 6.97 -28.57
N ASP A 61 38.38 6.33 -29.52
CA ASP A 61 36.92 6.29 -29.59
C ASP A 61 36.30 5.19 -28.72
N THR A 62 37.12 4.33 -28.09
CA THR A 62 36.65 3.04 -27.58
C THR A 62 36.03 3.04 -26.18
N LEU A 63 36.27 4.04 -25.31
CA LEU A 63 35.72 3.99 -23.94
C LEU A 63 34.42 4.81 -23.77
N ALA A 64 34.41 6.04 -24.29
CA ALA A 64 33.22 6.91 -24.24
C ALA A 64 32.12 6.42 -25.19
N ALA A 65 32.48 5.93 -26.38
CA ALA A 65 31.51 5.29 -27.27
C ALA A 65 31.05 3.93 -26.71
N TRP A 66 31.87 3.20 -25.93
CA TRP A 66 31.43 1.95 -25.27
C TRP A 66 30.37 2.19 -24.19
N MET A 67 30.44 3.32 -23.46
CA MET A 67 29.39 3.70 -22.51
C MET A 67 28.13 4.22 -23.21
N ASN A 68 28.27 5.04 -24.26
CA ASN A 68 27.11 5.56 -25.01
C ASN A 68 26.44 4.50 -25.92
N SER A 69 27.19 3.52 -26.44
CA SER A 69 26.65 2.40 -27.25
C SER A 69 26.00 1.29 -26.42
N ARG A 70 26.21 1.28 -25.09
CA ARG A 70 25.46 0.45 -24.14
C ARG A 70 24.21 1.12 -23.60
N ARG A 71 23.91 2.37 -23.97
CA ARG A 71 22.54 2.87 -23.86
C ARG A 71 21.82 2.38 -25.11
N PRO A 72 20.85 1.46 -24.98
CA PRO A 72 19.91 1.26 -26.08
C PRO A 72 19.25 2.61 -26.32
N ASP A 73 19.27 3.07 -27.56
CA ASP A 73 18.33 4.08 -28.02
C ASP A 73 16.97 3.38 -28.04
N PHE A 74 16.37 3.27 -26.85
CA PHE A 74 14.97 3.00 -26.74
C PHE A 74 14.34 4.22 -27.39
N GLY A 75 14.01 4.12 -28.69
CA GLY A 75 13.10 5.08 -29.31
C GLY A 75 12.03 5.32 -28.26
N ILE A 76 11.94 6.58 -27.78
CA ILE A 76 11.05 6.95 -26.69
C ILE A 76 9.76 6.21 -27.02
N PRO A 77 9.35 5.22 -26.20
CA PRO A 77 8.12 4.51 -26.49
C PRO A 77 7.12 5.62 -26.74
N GLU A 78 6.54 5.65 -27.94
CA GLU A 78 5.56 6.65 -28.33
C GLU A 78 4.76 6.89 -27.08
N VAL A 79 4.90 8.09 -26.49
CA VAL A 79 4.29 8.36 -25.20
C VAL A 79 2.84 8.17 -25.52
N ILE A 80 2.30 7.02 -25.14
CA ILE A 80 0.88 6.78 -25.18
C ILE A 80 0.45 7.82 -24.17
N GLU A 81 0.04 8.99 -24.67
CA GLU A 81 -0.59 10.01 -23.88
C GLU A 81 -1.87 9.35 -23.40
N GLU A 82 -1.74 8.63 -22.27
CA GLU A 82 -2.87 8.05 -21.61
C GLU A 82 -3.81 9.22 -21.33
N PRO A 83 -5.09 9.09 -21.68
CA PRO A 83 -6.05 10.16 -21.45
C PRO A 83 -5.97 10.58 -19.98
N PRO A 84 -6.14 11.88 -19.68
CA PRO A 84 -6.11 12.36 -18.32
C PRO A 84 -7.08 11.53 -17.45
N PRO A 85 -6.75 11.32 -16.16
CA PRO A 85 -7.60 10.52 -15.29
C PRO A 85 -9.03 11.09 -15.35
N PRO A 86 -10.05 10.21 -15.35
CA PRO A 86 -11.43 10.67 -15.43
C PRO A 86 -11.69 11.65 -14.29
N GLU A 87 -12.26 12.82 -14.62
CA GLU A 87 -12.60 13.82 -13.62
C GLU A 87 -13.54 13.21 -12.59
N PHE A 88 -13.10 13.22 -11.33
CA PHE A 88 -13.88 12.74 -10.20
C PHE A 88 -13.77 13.76 -9.08
N THR A 89 -14.91 14.27 -8.62
CA THR A 89 -14.96 15.26 -7.56
C THR A 89 -15.32 14.58 -6.25
N ILE A 90 -14.46 14.76 -5.24
CA ILE A 90 -14.76 14.37 -3.87
C ILE A 90 -15.40 15.56 -3.17
N SER A 91 -16.69 15.45 -2.83
CA SER A 91 -17.41 16.43 -2.02
C SER A 91 -17.22 16.21 -0.53
N GLY A 92 -16.94 14.97 -0.10
CA GLY A 92 -16.73 14.63 1.29
C GLY A 92 -16.08 13.26 1.47
N VAL A 93 -15.27 13.15 2.53
CA VAL A 93 -14.64 11.90 2.96
C VAL A 93 -14.99 11.66 4.42
N ARG A 94 -15.65 10.53 4.70
CA ARG A 94 -15.84 10.03 6.06
C ARG A 94 -14.86 8.89 6.32
N VAL A 95 -13.94 9.09 7.25
CA VAL A 95 -13.01 8.05 7.72
C VAL A 95 -13.62 7.32 8.92
N TYR A 96 -13.66 6.00 8.88
CA TYR A 96 -14.13 5.17 9.99
C TYR A 96 -12.98 4.88 10.94
N ARG A 97 -13.14 5.21 12.22
CA ARG A 97 -12.12 4.95 13.25
C ARG A 97 -12.16 3.50 13.73
N ARG A 98 -11.14 3.09 14.47
CA ARG A 98 -11.01 1.74 15.06
C ARG A 98 -12.28 1.25 15.78
N LEU A 99 -12.96 2.12 16.51
CA LEU A 99 -14.19 1.79 17.24
C LEU A 99 -15.44 1.75 16.35
N GLU A 100 -15.39 2.35 15.16
CA GLU A 100 -16.49 2.37 14.19
C GLU A 100 -16.40 1.22 13.17
N ARG A 101 -15.39 0.35 13.27
CA ARG A 101 -15.24 -0.84 12.40
C ARG A 101 -16.53 -1.66 12.30
N PRO A 102 -17.24 -1.99 13.39
CA PRO A 102 -18.48 -2.75 13.29
C PRO A 102 -19.57 -2.05 12.47
N VAL A 103 -19.57 -0.71 12.44
CA VAL A 103 -20.53 0.08 11.66
C VAL A 103 -20.22 -0.02 10.16
N PHE A 104 -18.94 0.07 9.80
CA PHE A 104 -18.49 -0.10 8.42
C PHE A 104 -18.78 -1.52 7.93
N GLN A 105 -18.39 -2.51 8.72
CA GLN A 105 -18.62 -3.94 8.49
C GLN A 105 -20.09 -4.26 8.28
N ASN A 106 -20.98 -3.79 9.16
CA ASN A 106 -22.40 -4.06 9.03
C ASN A 106 -23.01 -3.46 7.74
N ARG A 107 -22.37 -2.45 7.14
CA ARG A 107 -22.85 -1.80 5.92
C ARG A 107 -22.18 -2.33 4.65
N TYR A 108 -20.91 -2.69 4.73
CA TYR A 108 -20.05 -2.97 3.57
C TYR A 108 -19.28 -4.30 3.67
N GLY A 109 -19.51 -5.13 4.69
CA GLY A 109 -18.79 -6.39 4.89
C GLY A 109 -18.95 -7.40 3.75
N ASP A 110 -20.10 -7.38 3.06
CA ASP A 110 -20.37 -8.24 1.90
C ASP A 110 -19.91 -7.61 0.56
N THR A 111 -19.12 -6.54 0.61
CA THR A 111 -18.65 -5.84 -0.59
C THR A 111 -17.69 -6.71 -1.39
N ARG A 112 -17.96 -6.84 -2.69
CA ARG A 112 -16.98 -7.43 -3.62
C ARG A 112 -15.93 -6.39 -3.96
N TRP A 113 -14.78 -6.46 -3.30
CA TRP A 113 -13.71 -5.49 -3.49
C TRP A 113 -13.05 -5.62 -4.87
N ALA A 114 -12.99 -4.49 -5.56
CA ALA A 114 -12.18 -4.27 -6.74
C ALA A 114 -11.06 -3.29 -6.41
N PHE A 115 -9.88 -3.59 -6.92
CA PHE A 115 -8.72 -2.72 -6.91
C PHE A 115 -8.25 -2.54 -8.34
N MET A 116 -7.47 -1.48 -8.57
CA MET A 116 -6.81 -1.27 -9.84
C MET A 116 -5.32 -1.09 -9.59
N GLN A 117 -4.52 -1.76 -10.40
CA GLN A 117 -3.13 -1.37 -10.56
C GLN A 117 -3.15 -0.09 -11.40
N GLY A 118 -2.68 1.03 -10.85
CA GLY A 118 -2.67 2.32 -11.56
C GLY A 118 -2.26 2.12 -13.00
N ARG A 119 -3.11 2.53 -13.96
CA ARG A 119 -2.79 2.41 -15.39
C ARG A 119 -1.49 3.15 -15.67
N ARG A 120 -1.35 4.30 -14.99
CA ARG A 120 -0.19 5.18 -14.88
C ARG A 120 0.57 5.00 -13.56
N LEU A 121 1.90 5.16 -13.61
CA LEU A 121 2.71 5.39 -12.41
C LEU A 121 2.44 6.81 -11.89
N ALA A 122 1.76 6.92 -10.76
CA ALA A 122 1.58 8.19 -10.07
C ALA A 122 2.64 8.39 -8.99
N GLU A 123 2.82 9.63 -8.49
CA GLU A 123 3.80 9.93 -7.43
C GLU A 123 3.63 9.02 -6.22
N ILE A 124 2.37 8.73 -5.84
CA ILE A 124 2.02 7.75 -4.80
C ILE A 124 2.63 6.37 -5.03
N ASP A 125 2.68 5.85 -6.26
CA ASP A 125 3.17 4.51 -6.57
C ASP A 125 4.69 4.37 -6.38
N THR A 126 5.38 5.51 -6.39
CA THR A 126 6.84 5.58 -6.24
C THR A 126 7.26 6.15 -4.89
N THR A 127 6.33 6.67 -4.09
CA THR A 127 6.61 7.23 -2.76
C THR A 127 6.76 6.10 -1.74
N LEU A 128 7.69 6.25 -0.78
CA LEU A 128 7.83 5.30 0.31
C LEU A 128 6.55 5.22 1.13
N THR A 129 6.14 4.02 1.49
CA THR A 129 4.90 3.81 2.26
C THR A 129 4.96 4.51 3.61
N THR A 130 6.14 4.65 4.23
CA THR A 130 6.30 5.46 5.46
C THR A 130 5.90 6.92 5.29
N ASP A 131 6.24 7.54 4.15
CA ASP A 131 5.89 8.92 3.86
C ASP A 131 4.40 9.05 3.54
N ILE A 132 3.86 8.11 2.74
CA ILE A 132 2.42 8.03 2.46
C ILE A 132 1.64 7.91 3.77
N ARG A 133 2.08 7.05 4.69
CA ARG A 133 1.45 6.82 5.98
C ARG A 133 1.48 8.08 6.88
N ALA A 134 2.56 8.86 6.86
CA ALA A 134 2.64 10.14 7.57
C ALA A 134 1.69 11.21 6.99
N ARG A 135 1.54 11.24 5.66
CA ARG A 135 0.60 12.13 4.97
C ARG A 135 -0.85 11.71 5.23
N LEU A 136 -1.15 10.42 5.14
CA LEU A 136 -2.46 9.86 5.51
C LEU A 136 -2.78 10.16 6.99
N GLN A 137 -1.79 10.06 7.90
CA GLN A 137 -1.96 10.47 9.29
C GLN A 137 -2.36 11.94 9.41
N ALA A 138 -1.72 12.83 8.63
CA ALA A 138 -2.00 14.26 8.68
C ALA A 138 -3.41 14.57 8.13
N HIS A 139 -3.82 13.95 7.04
CA HIS A 139 -5.09 14.23 6.38
C HIS A 139 -6.28 13.52 7.01
N TYR A 140 -6.08 12.29 7.46
CA TYR A 140 -7.16 11.39 7.86
C TYR A 140 -7.01 10.86 9.29
N GLY A 141 -5.90 11.15 9.98
CA GLY A 141 -5.63 10.68 11.33
C GLY A 141 -5.19 9.21 11.37
N ALA A 142 -5.41 8.56 12.51
CA ALA A 142 -5.00 7.16 12.69
C ALA A 142 -5.78 6.19 11.78
N PRO A 143 -5.12 5.13 11.29
CA PRO A 143 -5.75 4.10 10.46
C PRO A 143 -6.84 3.37 11.23
N THR A 144 -7.79 2.82 10.49
CA THR A 144 -8.91 2.05 11.01
C THR A 144 -8.41 0.74 11.63
N TYR A 145 -7.43 0.11 10.99
CA TYR A 145 -6.86 -1.19 11.37
C TYR A 145 -5.34 -1.18 11.16
N THR A 146 -4.59 -1.85 12.01
CA THR A 146 -3.15 -2.12 11.87
C THR A 146 -2.83 -3.54 12.32
N VAL A 147 -1.58 -3.97 12.13
CA VAL A 147 -1.06 -5.25 12.67
C VAL A 147 -1.34 -5.44 14.17
N ALA A 148 -1.44 -4.34 14.93
CA ALA A 148 -1.76 -4.41 16.35
C ALA A 148 -3.16 -4.98 16.64
N GLU A 149 -4.07 -4.92 15.66
CA GLU A 149 -5.41 -5.46 15.73
C GLU A 149 -5.58 -6.82 15.04
N MET A 150 -4.51 -7.41 14.49
CA MET A 150 -4.54 -8.74 13.88
C MET A 150 -4.61 -9.84 14.93
N ASP A 151 -5.70 -10.60 14.89
CA ASP A 151 -5.87 -11.78 15.71
C ASP A 151 -5.02 -12.91 15.13
N SER A 152 -4.11 -13.46 15.93
CA SER A 152 -3.35 -14.67 15.56
C SER A 152 -2.54 -14.54 14.28
N LEU A 153 -1.66 -13.56 14.23
CA LEU A 153 -0.71 -13.32 13.13
C LEU A 153 0.09 -14.57 12.68
N GLU A 154 0.26 -15.57 13.56
CA GLU A 154 0.92 -16.85 13.24
C GLU A 154 0.11 -17.79 12.34
N ARG A 155 -1.21 -17.60 12.27
CA ARG A 155 -2.10 -18.40 11.42
C ARG A 155 -2.22 -17.86 10.00
N HIS A 156 -1.63 -16.70 9.76
CA HIS A 156 -1.68 -15.98 8.51
C HIS A 156 -0.44 -16.28 7.67
N LEU A 157 -0.63 -16.45 6.36
CA LEU A 157 0.50 -16.51 5.45
C LEU A 157 1.17 -15.14 5.41
N ALA A 158 2.43 -15.10 5.01
CA ALA A 158 3.17 -13.84 4.83
C ALA A 158 2.43 -12.85 3.91
N GLU A 159 1.66 -13.40 2.97
CA GLU A 159 0.84 -12.68 1.98
C GLU A 159 -0.51 -12.16 2.49
N ASP A 160 -0.86 -12.50 3.72
CA ASP A 160 -2.12 -12.08 4.36
C ASP A 160 -1.90 -10.95 5.36
N ILE A 161 -0.63 -10.63 5.67
CA ILE A 161 -0.30 -9.64 6.69
C ILE A 161 -0.40 -8.25 6.10
N ILE A 162 -1.46 -7.55 6.51
CA ILE A 162 -1.75 -6.17 6.16
C ILE A 162 -1.22 -5.26 7.26
N GLN A 163 -0.47 -4.24 6.87
CA GLN A 163 0.29 -3.42 7.79
C GLN A 163 -0.58 -2.31 8.39
N PHE A 164 -1.38 -1.67 7.55
CA PHE A 164 -2.46 -0.79 7.98
C PHE A 164 -3.58 -0.72 6.94
N GLU A 165 -4.77 -0.33 7.40
CA GLU A 165 -5.94 -0.06 6.58
C GLU A 165 -6.62 1.24 7.02
N TYR A 166 -6.99 2.05 6.05
CA TYR A 166 -7.98 3.11 6.23
C TYR A 166 -9.27 2.71 5.54
N TRP A 167 -10.36 2.72 6.30
CA TRP A 167 -11.71 2.50 5.76
C TRP A 167 -12.44 3.83 5.68
N MET A 168 -12.93 4.13 4.50
CA MET A 168 -13.52 5.41 4.19
C MET A 168 -14.80 5.25 3.38
N VAL A 169 -15.66 6.26 3.45
CA VAL A 169 -16.74 6.45 2.51
C VAL A 169 -16.57 7.81 1.86
N VAL A 170 -16.51 7.81 0.53
CA VAL A 170 -16.40 9.00 -0.30
C VAL A 170 -17.78 9.33 -0.87
N ASN A 171 -18.12 10.62 -0.91
CA ASN A 171 -19.39 11.13 -1.43
C ASN A 171 -20.60 10.36 -0.84
N ASP A 172 -20.53 10.09 0.47
CA ASP A 172 -21.55 9.42 1.31
C ASP A 172 -21.95 7.98 0.91
N SER A 173 -21.41 7.42 -0.17
CA SER A 173 -21.92 6.18 -0.76
C SER A 173 -20.89 5.21 -1.31
N ILE A 174 -19.66 5.69 -1.58
CA ILE A 174 -18.61 4.88 -2.21
C ILE A 174 -17.67 4.38 -1.12
N PRO A 175 -17.70 3.08 -0.75
CA PRO A 175 -16.76 2.53 0.20
C PRO A 175 -15.36 2.45 -0.42
N ILE A 176 -14.36 2.89 0.32
CA ILE A 176 -12.96 2.91 -0.09
C ILE A 176 -12.10 2.30 1.02
N MET A 177 -11.15 1.45 0.62
CA MET A 177 -10.06 1.02 1.48
C MET A 177 -8.72 1.48 0.92
N VAL A 178 -7.88 2.04 1.77
CA VAL A 178 -6.47 2.33 1.48
C VAL A 178 -5.62 1.42 2.33
N ILE A 179 -4.82 0.56 1.70
CA ILE A 179 -4.18 -0.59 2.35
C ILE A 179 -2.68 -0.61 2.04
N ASP A 180 -1.88 -0.90 3.05
CA ASP A 180 -0.49 -1.30 2.88
C ASP A 180 -0.31 -2.81 3.07
N VAL A 181 0.13 -3.48 2.01
CA VAL A 181 0.34 -4.93 1.96
C VAL A 181 1.82 -5.33 2.00
N ASP A 182 2.72 -4.38 1.78
CA ASP A 182 4.15 -4.65 1.59
C ASP A 182 5.04 -4.03 2.69
N GLY A 183 4.51 -3.08 3.46
CA GLY A 183 5.17 -2.50 4.61
C GLY A 183 5.87 -1.16 4.40
N PRO A 184 6.43 -0.60 5.49
CA PRO A 184 6.95 0.75 5.56
C PRO A 184 8.15 0.98 4.63
N LEU A 185 8.91 -0.07 4.31
CA LEU A 185 10.07 0.01 3.43
C LEU A 185 9.70 -0.15 1.94
N SER A 186 8.45 -0.48 1.65
CA SER A 186 7.93 -0.58 0.29
C SER A 186 7.50 0.78 -0.24
N ARG A 187 6.88 0.76 -1.43
CA ARG A 187 6.35 1.93 -2.12
C ARG A 187 4.91 1.69 -2.52
N GLY A 188 4.14 2.76 -2.41
CA GLY A 188 2.74 2.80 -2.78
C GLY A 188 1.81 2.18 -1.75
N VAL A 189 0.51 2.37 -2.01
CA VAL A 189 -0.59 1.78 -1.27
C VAL A 189 -1.64 1.29 -2.27
N VAL A 190 -2.39 0.28 -1.85
CA VAL A 190 -3.55 -0.22 -2.61
C VAL A 190 -4.74 0.66 -2.30
N VAL A 191 -5.48 1.04 -3.34
CA VAL A 191 -6.80 1.65 -3.19
C VAL A 191 -7.82 0.70 -3.77
N ALA A 192 -8.81 0.34 -2.96
CA ALA A 192 -9.88 -0.57 -3.34
C ALA A 192 -11.25 0.07 -3.10
N THR A 193 -12.23 -0.35 -3.88
CA THR A 193 -13.64 0.06 -3.77
C THR A 193 -14.56 -1.11 -4.09
N ASP A 194 -15.87 -0.93 -3.92
CA ASP A 194 -16.85 -1.90 -4.42
C ASP A 194 -16.70 -2.08 -5.94
N SER A 195 -16.70 -3.32 -6.41
CA SER A 195 -16.70 -3.70 -7.83
C SER A 195 -17.67 -2.91 -8.71
N ARG A 196 -18.80 -2.44 -8.18
CA ARG A 196 -19.76 -1.59 -8.92
C ARG A 196 -19.19 -0.21 -9.29
N TYR A 197 -18.17 0.27 -8.58
CA TYR A 197 -17.47 1.53 -8.80
C TYR A 197 -16.10 1.35 -9.45
N ARG A 198 -15.79 0.14 -9.96
CA ARG A 198 -14.49 -0.17 -10.56
C ARG A 198 -14.08 0.83 -11.64
N ASP A 199 -15.02 1.27 -12.48
CA ASP A 199 -14.75 2.21 -13.57
C ASP A 199 -14.42 3.62 -13.08
N GLN A 200 -14.82 3.96 -11.85
CA GLN A 200 -14.52 5.24 -11.19
C GLN A 200 -13.24 5.19 -10.36
N LEU A 201 -12.68 3.99 -10.11
CA LEU A 201 -11.61 3.79 -9.15
C LEU A 201 -10.35 4.60 -9.47
N ASP A 202 -10.02 4.81 -10.74
CA ASP A 202 -8.88 5.64 -11.14
C ASP A 202 -9.07 7.11 -10.73
N GLY A 203 -10.24 7.67 -11.07
CA GLY A 203 -10.62 9.03 -10.69
C GLY A 203 -10.72 9.20 -9.19
N VAL A 204 -11.33 8.24 -8.48
CA VAL A 204 -11.42 8.24 -7.01
C VAL A 204 -10.03 8.19 -6.38
N ARG A 205 -9.16 7.29 -6.84
CA ARG A 205 -7.78 7.18 -6.35
C ARG A 205 -7.02 8.48 -6.56
N TYR A 206 -7.11 9.07 -7.75
CA TYR A 206 -6.44 10.33 -8.05
C TYR A 206 -6.98 11.47 -7.19
N ALA A 207 -8.29 11.64 -7.11
CA ALA A 207 -8.93 12.69 -6.32
C ALA A 207 -8.68 12.54 -4.81
N LEU A 208 -8.62 11.30 -4.31
CA LEU A 208 -8.40 11.01 -2.89
C LEU A 208 -6.94 11.22 -2.48
N LEU A 209 -5.98 10.84 -3.33
CA LEU A 209 -4.57 10.80 -2.95
C LEU A 209 -3.76 12.00 -3.44
N SER A 210 -4.14 12.67 -4.54
CA SER A 210 -3.41 13.86 -5.01
C SER A 210 -3.30 14.98 -3.96
N PRO A 211 -4.34 15.25 -3.12
CA PRO A 211 -4.22 16.24 -2.06
C PRO A 211 -3.13 15.94 -1.03
N LEU A 212 -2.71 14.67 -0.87
CA LEU A 212 -1.63 14.29 0.05
C LEU A 212 -0.26 14.82 -0.40
N PHE A 213 -0.11 15.11 -1.69
CA PHE A 213 1.15 15.57 -2.30
C PHE A 213 1.11 17.06 -2.67
N ALA A 214 -0.08 17.65 -2.73
CA ALA A 214 -0.24 19.09 -2.92
C ALA A 214 0.35 19.91 -1.75
N GLU A 215 0.29 19.35 -0.54
CA GLU A 215 0.90 19.92 0.66
C GLU A 215 1.98 18.97 1.19
N GLU A 216 3.13 19.49 1.63
CA GLU A 216 4.17 18.69 2.30
C GLU A 216 3.83 18.40 3.78
N ARG A 217 2.55 18.16 4.06
CA ARG A 217 2.04 18.00 5.42
C ARG A 217 2.17 16.56 5.89
N ARG A 218 2.87 16.37 7.01
CA ARG A 218 3.09 15.09 7.67
C ARG A 218 2.68 15.19 9.13
N ALA A 219 2.14 14.12 9.69
CA ALA A 219 1.84 14.04 11.12
C ALA A 219 2.59 12.85 11.74
N PRO A 220 3.09 13.00 12.98
CA PRO A 220 3.75 11.92 13.68
C PRO A 220 2.87 10.68 13.82
N TYR A 221 3.46 9.50 13.64
CA TYR A 221 2.80 8.21 13.85
C TYR A 221 3.82 7.13 14.21
N ILE A 222 3.34 6.08 14.87
CA ILE A 222 4.13 4.91 15.23
C ILE A 222 3.25 3.68 15.07
N ASP A 223 3.75 2.66 14.38
CA ASP A 223 3.05 1.42 14.11
C ASP A 223 3.98 0.22 14.36
N TYR A 224 3.40 -0.91 14.75
CA TYR A 224 4.09 -2.19 14.67
C TYR A 224 4.15 -2.62 13.21
N PHE A 225 5.30 -3.17 12.82
CA PHE A 225 5.51 -3.78 11.52
C PHE A 225 6.05 -5.18 11.73
N TYR A 226 5.48 -6.15 11.02
CA TYR A 226 5.99 -7.51 10.98
C TYR A 226 6.51 -7.82 9.59
N LEU A 227 7.76 -8.28 9.52
CA LEU A 227 8.41 -8.74 8.29
C LEU A 227 8.42 -10.27 8.26
N PRO A 228 7.53 -10.92 7.50
CA PRO A 228 7.37 -12.38 7.55
C PRO A 228 8.60 -13.12 7.03
N ALA A 229 9.27 -12.57 6.01
CA ALA A 229 10.42 -13.17 5.34
C ALA A 229 11.57 -13.57 6.30
N ILE A 230 11.71 -12.84 7.41
CA ILE A 230 12.73 -13.11 8.44
C ILE A 230 12.13 -13.25 9.85
N SER A 231 10.80 -13.38 9.94
CA SER A 231 10.06 -13.48 11.21
C SER A 231 10.46 -12.41 12.25
N ALA A 232 10.61 -11.17 11.79
CA ALA A 232 11.12 -10.08 12.62
C ALA A 232 10.08 -8.99 12.84
N TRP A 233 10.06 -8.47 14.07
CA TRP A 233 9.20 -7.36 14.48
C TRP A 233 9.97 -6.06 14.50
N TYR A 234 9.28 -5.00 14.12
CA TYR A 234 9.79 -3.65 14.13
C TYR A 234 8.75 -2.69 14.67
N VAL A 235 9.24 -1.58 15.18
CA VAL A 235 8.50 -0.35 15.38
C VAL A 235 8.96 0.63 14.30
N SER A 236 8.00 1.16 13.54
CA SER A 236 8.28 2.09 12.45
C SER A 236 7.40 3.32 12.58
N GLY A 237 7.87 4.46 12.11
CA GLY A 237 7.09 5.68 12.23
C GLY A 237 7.78 6.93 11.71
N PHE A 238 7.14 8.05 12.05
CA PHE A 238 7.62 9.40 11.83
C PHE A 238 7.43 10.15 13.15
N ASP A 239 8.50 10.74 13.69
CA ASP A 239 8.46 11.45 14.99
C ASP A 239 8.07 12.94 14.84
N GLY A 240 7.94 13.44 13.62
CA GLY A 240 7.73 14.86 13.32
C GLY A 240 8.91 15.50 12.58
N ALA A 241 10.09 14.87 12.63
CA ALA A 241 11.30 15.31 11.95
C ALA A 241 11.92 14.21 11.08
N THR A 242 11.99 12.97 11.60
CA THR A 242 12.66 11.85 10.97
C THR A 242 11.78 10.60 10.90
N PHE A 243 11.99 9.82 9.84
CA PHE A 243 11.42 8.48 9.74
C PHE A 243 12.33 7.50 10.47
N PHE A 244 11.73 6.56 11.19
CA PHE A 244 12.46 5.54 11.94
C PHE A 244 11.92 4.14 11.68
N HIS A 245 12.81 3.17 11.87
CA HIS A 245 12.54 1.75 11.75
C HIS A 245 13.48 0.99 12.67
N GLN A 246 12.96 0.50 13.80
CA GLN A 246 13.75 -0.16 14.83
C GLN A 246 13.27 -1.58 15.02
N ARG A 247 14.19 -2.54 14.98
CA ARG A 247 13.89 -3.93 15.31
C ARG A 247 13.57 -4.06 16.79
N ILE A 248 12.50 -4.78 17.10
CA ILE A 248 12.06 -5.07 18.47
C ILE A 248 11.88 -6.58 18.67
N ALA A 249 11.81 -7.01 19.92
CA ALA A 249 11.22 -8.30 20.25
C ALA A 249 9.73 -8.31 19.85
N ARG A 250 9.15 -9.50 19.72
CA ARG A 250 7.71 -9.61 19.44
C ARG A 250 6.91 -8.82 20.48
N PRO A 251 6.07 -7.86 20.06
CA PRO A 251 5.24 -7.09 20.98
C PRO A 251 4.08 -7.95 21.51
N ASN A 252 3.60 -7.59 22.69
CA ASN A 252 2.33 -8.11 23.19
C ASN A 252 1.19 -7.31 22.54
N LEU A 253 0.63 -7.83 21.44
CA LEU A 253 -0.44 -7.17 20.68
C LEU A 253 -1.70 -6.93 21.52
N MET A 254 -1.87 -7.61 22.66
CA MET A 254 -2.99 -7.38 23.56
C MET A 254 -2.94 -6.02 24.27
N LEU A 255 -1.77 -5.37 24.27
CA LEU A 255 -1.62 -4.00 24.76
C LEU A 255 -2.06 -2.95 23.72
N GLY A 256 -2.41 -3.39 22.51
CA GLY A 256 -2.83 -2.52 21.41
C GLY A 256 -1.66 -1.90 20.66
N ARG A 257 -1.90 -0.72 20.07
CA ARG A 257 -0.92 0.00 19.23
C ARG A 257 0.24 0.55 20.06
N PRO A 258 1.45 0.69 19.47
CA PRO A 258 2.54 1.37 20.15
C PRO A 258 2.20 2.85 20.38
N VAL A 259 2.83 3.45 21.39
CA VAL A 259 2.67 4.87 21.73
C VAL A 259 3.98 5.61 21.52
N MET A 260 3.91 6.81 20.95
CA MET A 260 5.10 7.57 20.55
C MET A 260 6.00 7.89 21.75
N GLY A 261 5.42 8.22 22.92
CA GLY A 261 6.19 8.55 24.12
C GLY A 261 6.99 7.38 24.73
N ALA A 262 6.76 6.14 24.27
CA ALA A 262 7.58 4.99 24.67
C ALA A 262 8.74 4.72 23.69
N TYR A 263 8.80 5.43 22.56
CA TYR A 263 9.90 5.38 21.62
C TYR A 263 10.96 6.43 22.00
N VAL A 264 12.17 5.96 22.29
CA VAL A 264 13.33 6.83 22.46
C VAL A 264 14.08 6.84 21.14
N SER A 265 14.14 8.00 20.48
CA SER A 265 14.92 8.15 19.26
C SER A 265 16.39 7.86 19.58
N PRO A 266 17.10 7.05 18.77
CA PRO A 266 18.54 6.81 18.95
C PRO A 266 19.43 8.07 18.83
N SER A 267 18.85 9.25 18.59
CA SER A 267 19.56 10.50 18.32
C SER A 267 20.01 11.29 19.55
N GLU A 268 19.76 10.83 20.78
CA GLU A 268 20.17 11.57 22.01
C GLU A 268 21.56 11.19 22.57
N ASP A 269 22.29 10.24 21.97
CA ASP A 269 23.62 9.79 22.44
C ASP A 269 24.75 10.05 21.40
N ARG A 270 24.84 11.26 20.83
CA ARG A 270 26.03 11.67 20.04
C ARG A 270 26.61 13.00 20.50
#